data_AF-A0A1G0JV24-F1
#
_entry.id   AF-A0A1G0JV24-F1
#
_cell.length_a   1.000
_cell.length_b   1.000
_cell.length_c   1.000
_cell.angle_alpha   90.00
_cell.angle_beta   90.00
_cell.angle_gamma   90.00
#
_symmetry.space_group_name_H-M   'P 1'
#
loop_
_entity.id
_entity.type
_entity.pdbx_description
1 polymer ?
#
loop_
_entity_poly.entity_id
_entity_poly.type
_entity_poly.pdbx_seq_one_letter_code
_entity_poly.pdbx_strand_id
1 'polypeptide(L)' 'GRTYEVNHPMARTIRNWAELCETGRLDPEELPGETPVRKVISATGGVIKSSTLSNPEAPPCQMGGGCPGGNCGF' A
#
# COMPACT_ATOMS: atom_id res chain seq x y z
N GLY A 1 4.42 9.14 12.95
CA GLY A 1 4.05 7.71 12.93
C GLY A 1 5.17 6.92 12.30
N ARG A 2 5.35 5.66 12.68
CA ARG A 2 6.34 4.75 12.08
C ARG A 2 5.64 3.83 11.06
N THR A 3 6.33 3.49 9.98
CA THR A 3 5.82 2.61 8.92
C THR A 3 6.78 1.45 8.75
N TYR A 4 6.26 0.23 8.74
CA TYR A 4 7.03 -1.00 8.54
C TYR A 4 6.49 -1.72 7.32
N GLU A 5 7.38 -2.15 6.42
CA GLU A 5 7.03 -2.90 5.21
C GLU A 5 7.19 -4.39 5.48
N VAL A 6 6.12 -5.15 5.28
CA VAL A 6 6.09 -6.61 5.50
C VAL A 6 5.41 -7.30 4.34
N ASN A 7 5.89 -8.50 3.98
CA ASN A 7 5.27 -9.33 2.94
C ASN A 7 4.39 -10.40 3.59
N HIS A 8 3.08 -10.36 3.34
CA HIS A 8 2.16 -11.37 3.83
C HIS A 8 0.97 -11.56 2.90
N PRO A 9 0.30 -12.72 2.91
CA PRO A 9 -0.93 -12.93 2.14
C PRO A 9 -1.99 -11.89 2.51
N MET A 10 -2.70 -11.34 1.51
CA MET A 10 -3.73 -10.32 1.74
C MET A 10 -4.85 -10.79 2.67
N ALA A 11 -5.17 -12.09 2.65
CA ALA A 11 -6.16 -12.72 3.52
C ALA A 11 -5.77 -12.71 5.00
N ARG A 12 -4.47 -12.59 5.32
CA ARG A 12 -4.00 -12.46 6.70
C ARG A 12 -4.23 -11.02 7.16
N THR A 13 -4.91 -10.88 8.31
CA THR A 13 -5.11 -9.60 8.99
C THR A 13 -4.13 -9.53 10.16
N ILE A 14 -3.36 -8.44 10.22
CA ILE A 14 -2.43 -8.14 11.32
C ILE A 14 -3.10 -7.04 12.15
N ARG A 15 -3.29 -7.27 13.44
CA ARG A 15 -4.07 -6.40 14.34
C ARG A 15 -3.20 -5.64 15.32
N ASN A 16 -2.09 -6.25 15.75
CA ASN A 16 -1.24 -5.71 16.80
C ASN A 16 0.26 -5.82 16.43
N TRP A 17 1.09 -5.22 17.27
CA TRP A 17 2.54 -5.17 17.08
C TRP A 17 3.19 -6.55 17.13
N ALA A 18 2.74 -7.43 18.03
CA ALA A 18 3.27 -8.79 18.14
C ALA A 18 3.08 -9.59 16.84
N GLU A 19 1.87 -9.58 16.27
CA GLU A 19 1.57 -10.24 15.00
C GLU A 19 2.37 -9.65 13.83
N LEU A 20 2.65 -8.34 13.86
CA LEU A 20 3.47 -7.68 12.85
C LEU A 20 4.94 -8.13 12.95
N CYS A 21 5.49 -8.20 14.16
CA CYS A 21 6.85 -8.69 14.41
C CYS A 21 7.02 -10.13 13.93
N GLU A 22 6.09 -11.01 14.29
CA GLU A 22 6.10 -12.40 13.84
C GLU A 22 6.03 -12.53 12.31
N THR A 23 5.19 -11.72 11.67
CA THR A 23 5.00 -11.78 10.22
C THR A 23 6.19 -11.18 9.47
N GLY A 24 6.75 -10.09 9.96
CA GLY A 24 7.87 -9.37 9.34
C GLY A 24 9.25 -9.86 9.77
N ARG A 25 9.34 -10.82 10.70
CA ARG A 25 10.58 -11.16 11.42
C ARG A 25 11.29 -9.92 11.96
N LEU A 26 10.51 -9.00 12.53
CA LEU A 26 11.03 -7.79 13.16
C LEU A 26 11.33 -8.10 14.63
N ASP A 27 12.39 -7.51 15.16
CA ASP A 27 12.64 -7.58 16.59
C ASP A 27 11.54 -6.83 17.37
N PRO A 28 11.04 -7.41 18.47
CA PRO A 28 10.14 -6.71 19.36
C PRO A 28 10.87 -5.51 19.97
N GLU A 29 10.60 -4.32 19.44
CA GLU A 29 11.05 -3.05 20.02
C GLU A 29 10.38 -2.80 21.39
N GLU A 30 10.65 -1.65 22.02
CA GLU A 30 9.96 -1.20 23.25
C GLU A 30 8.44 -0.98 23.11
N LEU A 31 7.86 -1.26 21.94
CA LEU A 31 6.42 -1.20 21.73
C LEU A 31 5.72 -2.40 22.40
N PRO A 32 4.71 -2.16 23.25
CA PRO A 32 3.89 -3.24 23.79
C PRO A 32 3.25 -4.06 22.66
N GLY A 33 3.24 -5.39 22.79
CA GLY A 33 2.72 -6.30 21.76
C GLY A 33 1.26 -6.02 21.36
N GLU A 34 0.43 -5.56 22.30
CA GLU A 34 -0.99 -5.20 22.10
C GLU A 34 -1.20 -3.86 21.37
N THR A 35 -0.12 -3.15 21.03
CA THR A 35 -0.23 -1.86 20.32
C THR A 35 -0.96 -2.06 18.99
N PRO A 36 -2.05 -1.31 18.72
CA PRO A 36 -2.84 -1.50 17.51
C PRO A 36 -2.04 -1.12 16.27
N VAL A 37 -2.13 -1.94 15.23
CA VAL A 37 -1.50 -1.71 13.92
C VAL A 37 -2.58 -1.48 12.88
N ARG A 38 -2.37 -0.50 12.00
CA ARG A 38 -3.25 -0.24 10.86
C ARG A 38 -2.56 -0.64 9.56
N LYS A 39 -3.16 -1.59 8.84
CA LYS A 39 -2.74 -1.92 7.48
C LYS A 39 -3.01 -0.74 6.56
N VAL A 40 -1.98 -0.26 5.90
CA VAL A 40 -2.10 0.76 4.84
C VAL A 40 -2.18 0.00 3.52
N ILE A 41 -3.32 0.06 2.84
CA ILE A 41 -3.52 -0.51 1.50
C ILE A 41 -3.87 0.65 0.57
N SER A 42 -3.08 0.88 -0.49
CA SER A 42 -3.49 1.77 -1.59
C SER A 42 -4.46 1.02 -2.51
N ALA A 43 -5.46 1.72 -3.06
CA ALA A 43 -6.64 1.17 -3.74
C ALA A 43 -6.38 0.12 -4.84
N THR A 44 -5.17 0.03 -5.36
CA THR A 44 -4.70 -0.99 -6.31
C THR A 44 -3.86 -2.00 -5.53
N GLY A 45 -4.43 -3.18 -5.24
CA GLY A 45 -3.87 -4.22 -4.37
C GLY A 45 -2.55 -4.86 -4.82
N GLY A 46 -1.48 -4.07 -4.94
CA GLY A 46 -0.11 -4.50 -5.22
C GLY A 46 0.81 -4.38 -4.02
N VAL A 47 1.98 -5.02 -4.12
CA VAL A 47 3.08 -4.95 -3.15
C VAL A 47 3.49 -3.49 -2.97
N ILE A 48 3.29 -2.95 -1.77
CA ILE A 48 3.63 -1.57 -1.44
C ILE A 48 5.11 -1.54 -1.10
N LYS A 49 5.93 -1.13 -2.06
CA LYS A 49 7.31 -0.76 -1.80
C LYS A 49 7.35 0.64 -1.23
N SER A 50 8.20 0.90 -0.25
CA SER A 50 8.40 2.23 0.36
C SER A 50 8.72 3.31 -0.70
N SER A 51 9.34 2.92 -1.82
CA SER A 51 9.59 3.79 -2.99
C SER A 51 8.32 4.26 -3.72
N THR A 52 7.19 3.57 -3.56
CA THR A 52 5.89 3.88 -4.19
C THR A 52 5.02 4.78 -3.30
N LEU A 53 5.39 4.96 -2.03
CA LEU A 53 4.73 5.89 -1.10
C LEU A 53 5.29 7.32 -1.21
N SER A 54 6.43 7.51 -1.89
CA SER A 54 6.80 8.81 -2.42
C SER A 54 5.88 9.10 -3.60
N ASN A 55 4.92 9.99 -3.39
CA ASN A 55 4.12 10.60 -4.44
C ASN A 55 4.80 11.89 -4.92
N PRO A 56 5.71 11.88 -5.92
CA PRO A 56 5.93 13.04 -6.76
C PRO A 56 4.91 12.97 -7.90
N GLU A 57 3.90 13.85 -7.82
CA GLU A 57 2.93 14.19 -8.87
C GLU A 57 2.19 13.04 -9.57
N ALA A 58 0.86 13.02 -9.40
CA ALA A 58 -0.02 12.37 -10.37
C ALA A 58 0.31 12.94 -11.77
N PRO A 59 0.53 12.12 -12.81
CA PRO A 59 0.85 12.64 -14.13
C PRO A 59 -0.30 13.54 -14.57
N PRO A 60 -0.02 14.78 -15.04
CA PRO A 60 -1.06 15.64 -15.54
C PRO A 60 -1.75 14.90 -16.68
N CYS A 61 -3.09 14.84 -16.63
CA CYS A 61 -3.91 14.38 -17.73
C CYS A 61 -3.38 15.04 -19.02
N GLN A 62 -2.80 14.22 -19.89
CA GLN A 62 -2.10 14.71 -21.06
C GLN A 62 -3.14 15.29 -22.02
N MET A 63 -3.20 16.61 -22.06
CA MET A 63 -3.93 17.37 -23.07
C MET A 63 -3.27 17.17 -24.44
N GLY A 64 -4.03 16.58 -25.38
CA GLY A 64 -3.77 16.67 -26.82
C GLY A 64 -3.06 15.48 -27.46
N GLY A 65 -3.81 14.65 -28.21
CA GLY A 65 -3.22 13.76 -29.21
C GLY A 65 -3.95 12.45 -29.49
N GLY A 66 -5.05 12.49 -30.26
CA GLY A 66 -5.41 11.41 -31.20
C GLY A 66 -6.15 10.18 -30.66
N CYS A 67 -7.49 10.20 -30.73
CA CYS A 67 -8.29 8.99 -30.98
C CYS A 67 -9.01 9.16 -32.32
N PRO A 68 -8.45 8.67 -33.45
CA PRO A 68 -9.20 8.57 -34.69
C PRO A 68 -9.95 7.22 -34.68
N GLY A 69 -11.27 7.27 -34.51
CA GLY A 69 -12.14 6.13 -34.80
C GLY A 69 -12.84 5.55 -33.58
N GLY A 70 -14.14 5.77 -33.49
CA GLY A 70 -14.98 5.14 -32.47
C GLY A 70 -16.35 5.80 -32.34
N ASN A 71 -17.15 5.65 -33.38
CA ASN A 71 -18.58 5.94 -33.46
C ASN A 71 -19.34 5.72 -32.13
N CYS A 72 -19.76 6.79 -31.46
CA CYS A 72 -20.83 6.70 -30.45
C CYS A 72 -22.15 6.49 -31.18
N GLY A 73 -22.52 5.22 -31.35
CA GLY A 73 -23.82 4.79 -31.85
C GLY A 73 -24.82 4.64 -30.70
N PHE A 74 -25.98 5.27 -30.90
CA PHE A 74 -27.22 5.32 -30.10
C PHE A 74 -27.17 6.05 -28.74
#